data_AF-A0A6N0IMJ8-F1
#
_entry.id   AF-A0A6N0IMJ8-F1
#
_cell.length_a   1.000
_cell.length_b   1.000
_cell.length_c   1.000
_cell.angle_alpha   90.00
_cell.angle_beta   90.00
_cell.angle_gamma   90.00
#
_symmetry.space_group_name_H-M   'P 1'
#
loop_
_entity.id
_entity.type
_entity.pdbx_description
1 polymer ?
#
loop_
_entity_poly.entity_id
_entity_poly.type
_entity_poly.pdbx_seq_one_letter_code
_entity_poly.pdbx_strand_id
1 'polypeptide(L)'
;MGTKRNTLDFHVLFESFLDKFDSKMRYDRGAFYTPQNLSFWLANFTNEISKHYFGNGSLLFHQKIIEPCMGTGSIIEELMKLESESESDTKLIGLEVLPAPYALSHYRISELFSNGLSNKKKLAYILQILYLMNSIMF
;
A
#
# COMPACT_ATOMS: atom_id res chain seq x y z
N MET A 1 -22.84 9.67 13.50
CA MET A 1 -22.69 8.25 13.87
C MET A 1 -23.29 7.43 12.72
N GLY A 2 -22.47 7.12 11.72
CA GLY A 2 -22.96 6.65 10.41
C GLY A 2 -23.25 5.16 10.39
N THR A 3 -24.53 4.80 10.36
CA THR A 3 -25.03 3.44 10.14
C THR A 3 -25.91 3.41 8.88
N LYS A 4 -25.30 3.00 7.76
CA LYS A 4 -25.90 2.25 6.64
C LYS A 4 -24.81 2.03 5.59
N ARG A 5 -24.61 0.78 5.15
CA ARG A 5 -23.62 0.36 4.16
C ARG A 5 -23.95 0.95 2.78
N ASN A 6 -23.67 2.24 2.57
CA ASN A 6 -23.05 2.61 1.30
C ASN A 6 -21.59 2.16 1.41
N THR A 7 -21.03 1.59 0.33
CA THR A 7 -19.58 1.36 0.26
C THR A 7 -18.91 2.71 0.53
N LEU A 8 -18.42 2.91 1.75
CA LEU A 8 -17.74 4.15 2.11
C LEU A 8 -16.52 4.20 1.22
N ASP A 9 -16.51 5.14 0.28
CA ASP A 9 -15.34 5.38 -0.55
C ASP A 9 -14.29 6.03 0.35
N PHE A 10 -13.41 5.19 0.93
CA PHE A 10 -12.33 5.64 1.79
C PHE A 10 -11.39 6.61 1.07
N HIS A 11 -11.35 6.58 -0.26
CA HIS A 11 -10.56 7.52 -1.05
C HIS A 11 -11.18 8.92 -0.98
N VAL A 12 -12.50 9.02 -1.20
CA VAL A 12 -13.22 10.29 -1.05
C VAL A 12 -13.14 10.82 0.38
N LEU A 13 -13.28 9.93 1.38
CA LEU A 13 -13.17 10.34 2.79
C LEU A 13 -11.78 10.85 3.14
N PHE A 14 -10.72 10.13 2.73
CA PHE A 14 -9.34 10.49 2.99
C PHE A 14 -8.96 11.81 2.31
N GLU A 15 -9.30 11.96 1.03
CA GLU A 15 -9.05 13.19 0.27
C GLU A 15 -9.77 14.38 0.89
N SER A 16 -11.04 14.21 1.27
CA SER A 16 -11.82 15.26 1.93
C SER A 16 -11.28 15.60 3.31
N PHE A 17 -10.84 14.59 4.07
CA PHE A 17 -10.26 14.78 5.39
C PHE A 17 -8.95 15.57 5.31
N LEU A 18 -8.01 15.16 4.46
CA LEU A 18 -6.72 15.84 4.33
C LEU A 18 -6.86 17.26 3.79
N ASP A 19 -7.78 17.48 2.85
CA ASP A 19 -8.08 18.82 2.34
C ASP A 19 -8.59 19.77 3.43
N LYS A 20 -9.42 19.25 4.36
CA LYS A 20 -9.93 20.03 5.49
C LYS A 20 -8.96 20.16 6.66
N PHE A 21 -8.17 19.12 6.92
CA PHE A 21 -7.25 19.08 8.05
C PHE A 21 -5.99 19.89 7.78
N ASP A 22 -5.36 19.69 6.62
CA ASP A 22 -4.14 20.41 6.22
C ASP A 22 -3.93 20.36 4.69
N SER A 23 -4.65 21.21 3.96
CA SER A 23 -4.57 21.30 2.49
C SER A 23 -3.18 21.68 1.98
N LYS A 24 -2.43 22.47 2.75
CA LYS A 24 -1.07 22.86 2.40
C LYS A 24 -0.14 21.66 2.47
N MET A 25 -0.15 20.90 3.57
CA MET A 25 0.62 19.67 3.69
C MET A 25 0.20 18.65 2.62
N ARG A 26 -1.11 18.50 2.36
CA ARG A 26 -1.63 17.60 1.31
C ARG A 26 -0.98 17.90 -0.04
N TYR A 27 -0.92 19.18 -0.44
CA TYR A 27 -0.30 19.60 -1.68
C TYR A 27 1.23 19.45 -1.65
N ASP A 28 1.89 20.01 -0.64
CA ASP A 28 3.35 20.04 -0.53
C ASP A 28 3.98 18.64 -0.42
N ARG A 29 3.24 17.67 0.11
CA ARG A 29 3.70 16.28 0.31
C ARG A 29 3.09 15.29 -0.69
N GLY A 30 2.27 15.75 -1.63
CA GLY A 30 1.66 14.89 -2.64
C GLY A 30 0.76 13.79 -2.06
N ALA A 31 0.03 14.08 -0.98
CA ALA A 31 -0.80 13.10 -0.27
C ALA A 31 -2.14 12.87 -1.00
N PHE A 32 -2.05 12.26 -2.18
CA PHE A 32 -3.17 11.97 -3.06
C PHE A 32 -3.41 10.47 -3.17
N TYR A 33 -4.65 10.11 -3.44
CA TYR A 33 -5.03 8.75 -3.77
C TYR A 33 -4.64 8.42 -5.21
N THR A 34 -3.85 7.35 -5.38
CA THR A 34 -3.60 6.75 -6.69
C THR A 34 -4.86 6.00 -7.15
N PRO A 35 -5.48 6.37 -8.29
CA PRO A 35 -6.64 5.66 -8.82
C PRO A 35 -6.39 4.15 -8.93
N GLN A 36 -7.43 3.35 -8.66
CA GLN A 36 -7.31 1.90 -8.61
C GLN A 36 -6.83 1.32 -9.95
N ASN A 37 -7.36 1.80 -11.08
CA ASN A 37 -6.95 1.36 -12.41
C ASN A 37 -5.46 1.62 -12.68
N LEU A 38 -4.92 2.74 -12.19
CA LEU A 38 -3.50 3.08 -12.32
C LEU A 38 -2.63 2.18 -11.44
N SER A 39 -3.05 1.93 -10.19
CA SER A 39 -2.35 1.04 -9.27
C SER A 39 -2.31 -0.40 -9.81
N PHE A 40 -3.45 -0.89 -10.31
CA PHE A 40 -3.58 -2.18 -10.97
C PHE A 40 -2.64 -2.29 -12.17
N TRP A 41 -2.68 -1.29 -13.06
CA TRP A 41 -1.83 -1.27 -14.26
C TRP A 41 -0.36 -1.29 -13.89
N LEU A 42 0.08 -0.47 -12.92
CA LEU A 42 1.47 -0.38 -12.50
C LEU A 42 1.99 -1.70 -11.91
N ALA A 43 1.22 -2.36 -11.05
CA ALA A 43 1.59 -3.64 -10.46
C ALA A 43 1.73 -4.74 -11.53
N ASN A 44 0.76 -4.84 -12.43
CA ASN A 44 0.77 -5.82 -13.52
C ASN A 44 1.88 -5.53 -14.55
N PHE A 45 2.05 -4.28 -14.94
CA PHE A 45 3.10 -3.88 -15.89
C PHE A 45 4.49 -4.17 -15.35
N THR A 46 4.73 -3.86 -14.07
CA THR A 46 6.00 -4.17 -13.39
C THR A 46 6.24 -5.69 -13.33
N ASN A 47 5.18 -6.46 -13.07
CA ASN A 47 5.23 -7.92 -13.11
C ASN A 47 5.61 -8.46 -14.50
N GLU A 48 5.00 -7.93 -15.56
CA GLU A 48 5.31 -8.32 -16.94
C GLU A 48 6.74 -7.93 -17.36
N ILE A 49 7.20 -6.73 -17.00
CA ILE A 49 8.62 -6.35 -17.20
C ILE A 49 9.53 -7.35 -16.48
N SER A 50 9.21 -7.70 -15.23
CA SER A 50 10.02 -8.64 -14.46
C SER A 50 10.15 -10.00 -15.17
N LYS A 51 9.02 -10.55 -15.65
CA LYS A 51 9.00 -11.80 -16.41
C LYS A 51 9.83 -11.71 -17.70
N HIS A 52 9.71 -10.60 -18.43
CA HIS A 52 10.38 -10.41 -19.71
C HIS A 52 11.92 -10.32 -19.56
N TYR A 53 12.40 -9.58 -18.55
CA TYR A 53 13.84 -9.28 -18.45
C TYR A 53 14.63 -10.20 -17.50
N PHE A 54 13.99 -10.79 -16.49
CA PHE A 54 14.74 -11.50 -15.43
C PHE A 54 14.63 -13.03 -15.46
N GLY A 55 13.93 -13.63 -16.43
CA GLY A 55 13.97 -15.06 -16.74
C GLY A 55 13.40 -16.04 -15.69
N ASN A 56 13.40 -15.66 -14.40
CA ASN A 56 13.00 -16.48 -13.25
C ASN A 56 11.63 -16.06 -12.67
N GLY A 57 10.70 -15.66 -13.53
CA GLY A 57 9.28 -15.53 -13.19
C GLY A 57 8.88 -14.19 -12.56
N SER A 58 7.59 -14.11 -12.25
CA SER A 58 6.85 -13.00 -11.62
C SER A 58 7.69 -12.13 -10.66
N LEU A 59 7.33 -10.86 -10.49
CA LEU A 59 7.92 -9.94 -9.51
C LEU A 59 8.07 -10.59 -8.11
N LEU A 60 7.21 -11.57 -7.85
CA LEU A 60 7.07 -12.39 -6.67
C LEU A 60 8.09 -13.54 -6.53
N PHE A 61 9.13 -13.62 -7.36
CA PHE A 61 10.29 -14.49 -7.09
C PHE A 61 11.43 -13.76 -6.37
N HIS A 62 11.31 -12.44 -6.19
CA HIS A 62 12.27 -11.66 -5.42
C HIS A 62 12.02 -11.84 -3.91
N GLN A 63 13.08 -11.86 -3.10
CA GLN A 63 12.93 -12.00 -1.65
C GLN A 63 12.18 -10.83 -1.00
N LYS A 64 12.32 -9.62 -1.56
CA LYS A 64 11.74 -8.38 -1.03
C LYS A 64 11.32 -7.45 -2.17
N ILE A 65 10.16 -6.83 -2.02
CA ILE A 65 9.71 -5.70 -2.84
C ILE A 65 9.49 -4.53 -1.90
N ILE A 66 10.04 -3.36 -2.26
CA ILE A 66 9.98 -2.16 -1.43
C ILE A 66 9.24 -1.07 -2.22
N GLU A 67 8.15 -0.57 -1.66
CA GLU A 67 7.46 0.64 -2.10
C GLU A 67 7.84 1.78 -1.16
N PRO A 68 8.73 2.70 -1.59
CA PRO A 68 9.30 3.73 -0.71
C PRO A 68 8.32 4.85 -0.36
N CYS A 69 7.24 5.02 -1.12
CA CYS A 69 6.24 6.08 -0.93
C CYS A 69 4.84 5.50 -1.09
N MET A 70 4.47 4.58 -0.21
CA MET A 70 3.27 3.76 -0.40
C MET A 70 1.97 4.54 -0.28
N GLY A 71 1.98 5.73 0.32
CA GLY A 71 0.79 6.54 0.53
C GLY A 71 -0.25 5.77 1.34
N THR A 72 -1.43 5.61 0.75
CA THR A 72 -2.53 4.83 1.34
C THR A 72 -2.46 3.33 1.01
N GLY A 73 -1.37 2.85 0.39
CA GLY A 73 -1.08 1.44 0.16
C GLY A 73 -1.66 0.82 -1.10
N SER A 74 -2.15 1.62 -2.07
CA SER A 74 -2.85 1.08 -3.25
C SER A 74 -2.00 0.13 -4.10
N ILE A 75 -0.70 0.41 -4.30
CA ILE A 75 0.18 -0.48 -5.06
C ILE A 75 0.48 -1.77 -4.28
N ILE A 76 0.74 -1.67 -2.97
CA ILE A 76 0.95 -2.84 -2.11
C ILE A 76 -0.26 -3.76 -2.12
N GLU A 77 -1.47 -3.21 -2.08
CA GLU A 77 -2.71 -3.98 -2.20
C GLU A 77 -2.77 -4.78 -3.51
N GLU A 78 -2.45 -4.15 -4.65
CA GLU A 78 -2.45 -4.84 -5.95
C GLU A 78 -1.34 -5.90 -6.03
N LEU A 79 -0.17 -5.64 -5.43
CA LEU A 79 0.89 -6.64 -5.30
C LEU A 79 0.49 -7.83 -4.43
N MET A 80 -0.25 -7.60 -3.34
CA MET A 80 -0.78 -8.67 -2.49
C MET A 80 -1.80 -9.54 -3.23
N LYS A 81 -2.60 -8.96 -4.12
CA LYS A 81 -3.54 -9.72 -4.97
C LYS A 81 -2.78 -10.63 -5.94
N LEU A 82 -1.80 -10.09 -6.65
CA LEU A 82 -0.90 -10.90 -7.49
C LEU A 82 -0.18 -11.99 -6.68
N GLU A 83 0.21 -11.67 -5.45
CA GLU A 83 0.87 -12.61 -4.55
C GLU A 83 -0.06 -13.75 -4.12
N SER A 84 -1.33 -13.45 -3.83
CA SER A 84 -2.33 -14.45 -3.43
C SER A 84 -2.58 -15.52 -4.50
N GLU A 85 -2.33 -15.18 -5.76
CA GLU A 85 -2.42 -16.08 -6.92
C GLU A 85 -1.14 -16.93 -7.10
N SER A 86 -0.11 -16.73 -6.26
CA SER A 86 1.19 -17.39 -6.36
C SER A 86 1.64 -18.02 -5.02
N GLU A 87 2.44 -19.09 -5.08
CA GLU A 87 3.08 -19.67 -3.89
C GLU A 87 4.39 -18.95 -3.50
N SER A 88 4.46 -17.63 -3.73
CA SER A 88 5.64 -16.82 -3.42
C SER A 88 5.87 -16.64 -1.92
N ASP A 89 7.13 -16.50 -1.48
CA ASP A 89 7.50 -16.08 -0.11
C ASP A 89 8.04 -14.64 -0.07
N THR A 90 7.74 -13.82 -1.09
CA THR A 90 8.19 -12.44 -1.21
C THR A 90 7.69 -11.60 -0.04
N LYS A 91 8.60 -10.81 0.56
CA LYS A 91 8.24 -9.81 1.57
C LYS A 91 7.89 -8.49 0.90
N LEU A 92 6.65 -8.05 1.07
CA LEU A 92 6.22 -6.72 0.66
C LEU A 92 6.51 -5.71 1.77
N ILE A 93 7.19 -4.63 1.44
CA ILE A 93 7.57 -3.58 2.39
C ILE A 93 7.07 -2.25 1.84
N GLY A 94 6.23 -1.56 2.61
CA GLY A 94 5.74 -0.24 2.28
C GLY A 94 6.26 0.78 3.28
N LEU A 95 6.76 1.90 2.78
CA LEU A 95 7.23 3.01 3.61
C LEU A 95 6.33 4.23 3.40
N GLU A 96 5.99 4.90 4.50
CA GLU A 96 5.20 6.13 4.46
C GLU A 96 5.71 7.12 5.50
N VAL A 97 5.77 8.40 5.13
CA VAL A 97 6.26 9.45 6.02
C VAL A 97 5.12 10.08 6.82
N LEU A 98 3.94 10.22 6.21
CA LEU A 98 2.79 10.90 6.78
C LEU A 98 1.95 9.97 7.67
N PRO A 99 1.52 10.42 8.86
CA PRO A 99 0.74 9.59 9.79
C PRO A 99 -0.61 9.12 9.23
N ALA A 100 -1.33 10.00 8.53
CA ALA A 100 -2.69 9.68 8.05
C ALA A 100 -2.69 8.64 6.91
N PRO A 101 -1.89 8.78 5.82
CA PRO A 101 -1.78 7.72 4.82
C PRO A 101 -1.23 6.42 5.40
N TYR A 102 -0.25 6.49 6.31
CA TYR A 102 0.29 5.32 7.03
C TYR A 102 -0.82 4.54 7.76
N ALA A 103 -1.60 5.22 8.60
CA ALA A 103 -2.66 4.59 9.38
C ALA A 103 -3.74 3.97 8.47
N LEU A 104 -4.11 4.68 7.39
CA LEU A 104 -5.09 4.18 6.43
C LEU A 104 -4.57 2.95 5.67
N SER A 105 -3.30 2.96 5.25
CA SER A 105 -2.69 1.81 4.58
C SER A 105 -2.66 0.56 5.45
N HIS A 106 -2.33 0.72 6.74
CA HIS A 106 -2.37 -0.35 7.74
C HIS A 106 -3.78 -0.93 7.89
N TYR A 107 -4.79 -0.07 8.02
CA TYR A 107 -6.17 -0.50 8.10
C TYR A 107 -6.61 -1.29 6.85
N ARG A 108 -6.33 -0.77 5.65
CA ARG A 108 -6.67 -1.43 4.38
C ARG A 108 -6.01 -2.81 4.26
N ILE A 109 -4.72 -2.90 4.58
CA ILE A 109 -3.97 -4.16 4.51
C ILE A 109 -4.49 -5.15 5.57
N SER A 110 -4.84 -4.68 6.77
CA SER A 110 -5.47 -5.52 7.80
C SER A 110 -6.83 -6.07 7.36
N GLU A 111 -7.65 -5.29 6.66
CA GLU A 111 -8.92 -5.75 6.09
C GLU A 111 -8.71 -6.85 5.03
N LEU A 112 -7.68 -6.74 4.19
CA LEU A 112 -7.34 -7.77 3.20
C LEU A 112 -6.95 -9.10 3.86
N PHE A 113 -6.18 -9.04 4.95
CA PHE A 113 -5.86 -10.24 5.74
C PHE A 113 -7.10 -10.84 6.40
N SER A 114 -7.98 -10.02 6.97
CA SER A 114 -9.23 -10.48 7.59
C SER A 114 -10.16 -11.17 6.60
N ASN A 115 -10.17 -10.71 5.34
CA ASN A 115 -11.01 -11.25 4.27
C ASN A 115 -10.41 -12.48 3.57
N GLY A 116 -9.26 -12.98 4.01
CA GLY A 116 -8.65 -14.21 3.50
C GLY A 116 -7.97 -14.07 2.13
N LEU A 117 -7.76 -12.84 1.63
CA LEU A 117 -7.04 -12.57 0.38
C LEU A 117 -5.52 -12.78 0.50
N SER A 118 -4.98 -13.08 1.68
CA SER A 118 -3.56 -13.43 1.85
C SER A 118 -3.39 -14.44 2.96
N ASN A 119 -2.56 -15.46 2.71
CA ASN A 119 -2.23 -16.47 3.71
C ASN A 119 -1.54 -15.80 4.91
N LYS A 120 -2.05 -16.08 6.12
CA LYS A 120 -1.73 -15.46 7.43
C LYS A 120 -0.23 -15.34 7.83
N LYS A 121 0.70 -15.82 7.02
CA LYS A 121 2.15 -15.82 7.29
C LYS A 121 2.93 -14.73 6.57
N LYS A 122 2.34 -14.02 5.61
CA LYS A 122 3.06 -13.05 4.77
C LYS A 122 3.03 -11.67 5.40
N LEU A 123 4.18 -11.22 5.93
CA LEU A 123 4.32 -9.92 6.55
C LEU A 123 4.44 -8.83 5.48
N ALA A 124 3.38 -8.04 5.31
CA ALA A 124 3.52 -6.68 4.81
C ALA A 124 4.09 -5.82 5.94
N TYR A 125 5.33 -5.34 5.79
CA TYR A 125 5.92 -4.41 6.76
C TYR A 125 5.62 -2.99 6.31
N ILE A 126 4.73 -2.33 7.04
CA ILE A 126 4.42 -0.93 6.82
C ILE A 126 5.11 -0.12 7.91
N LEU A 127 6.04 0.73 7.51
CA LEU A 127 6.88 1.49 8.44
C LEU A 127 6.64 2.98 8.27
N GLN A 128 6.35 3.64 9.39
CA GLN A 128 6.31 5.09 9.42
C GLN A 128 7.72 5.64 9.60
N ILE A 129 8.26 6.28 8.55
CA ILE A 129 9.66 6.73 8.53
C ILE A 129 9.94 7.76 9.65
N LEU A 130 9.00 8.66 9.92
CA LEU A 130 9.19 9.70 10.93
C LEU A 130 9.34 9.12 12.36
N TYR A 131 8.68 8.01 12.66
CA TYR A 131 8.82 7.31 13.94
C TYR A 131 10.16 6.56 14.04
N LEU A 132 10.62 5.93 12.96
CA LEU A 132 11.94 5.29 12.89
C LEU A 132 13.08 6.29 13.11
N MET A 133 13.02 7.44 12.45
CA MET A 133 14.05 8.49 12.61
C MET A 133 14.09 9.02 14.06
N ASN A 134 12.93 9.19 14.69
CA ASN A 134 12.87 9.61 16.10
C ASN A 134 13.33 8.53 17.07
N SER A 135 13.34 7.26 16.67
CA SER A 135 13.79 6.13 17.50
C SER A 135 15.29 5.82 17.36
N ILE A 136 15.93 6.30 16.29
CA ILE A 136 17.37 6.15 16.02
C ILE A 136 18.17 7.37 16.55
N MET A 137 17.49 8.49 16.84
CA MET A 137 18.11 9.71 17.39
C MET A 137 18.14 9.79 18.92
N PHE A 138 17.98 8.67 19.64
CA PHE A 138 18.19 8.58 21.08
C PHE A 138 19.08 7.39 21.44
#